data_AF-A0A2U1VAF2-F1
#
_entry.id   AF-A0A2U1VAF2-F1
#
_cell.length_a   1.000
_cell.length_b   1.000
_cell.length_c   1.000
_cell.angle_alpha   90.00
_cell.angle_beta   90.00
_cell.angle_gamma   90.00
#
_symmetry.space_group_name_H-M   'P 1'
#
loop_
_entity.id
_entity.type
_entity.pdbx_description
1 polymer ?
#
loop_
_entity_poly.entity_id
_entity_poly.type
_entity_poly.pdbx_seq_one_letter_code
_entity_poly.pdbx_strand_id
1 'polypeptide(L)'
;MMVLGASGAAAHHGWSWAESEQMELRGTVREVRIGPPHPTLRVETADNGVWTVELGNPSQTQRAGFAEGSAKVGDSITAIGNRAREGDEKRMKAVRLRTADRTYDIYPERIRGN
;
A
#
# COMPACT_ATOMS: atom_id res chain seq x y z
N MET A 1 -17.51 11.85 -37.07
CA MET A 1 -16.24 11.96 -36.33
C MET A 1 -16.55 11.80 -34.86
N MET A 2 -16.33 10.62 -34.30
CA MET A 2 -16.65 10.27 -32.91
C MET A 2 -15.43 10.59 -32.04
N VAL A 3 -15.58 11.43 -31.01
CA VAL A 3 -14.55 11.60 -29.98
C VAL A 3 -15.12 11.01 -28.69
N LEU A 4 -14.82 9.74 -28.46
CA LEU A 4 -14.99 9.09 -27.17
C LEU A 4 -13.86 9.59 -26.27
N GLY A 5 -14.14 10.60 -25.44
CA GLY A 5 -13.29 10.96 -24.33
C GLY A 5 -13.31 9.83 -23.31
N ALA A 6 -12.25 9.03 -23.26
CA ALA A 6 -12.02 8.09 -22.17
C ALA A 6 -11.76 8.91 -20.90
N SER A 7 -12.83 9.28 -20.19
CA SER A 7 -12.73 9.69 -18.80
C SER A 7 -12.23 8.45 -18.07
N GLY A 8 -10.93 8.40 -17.79
CA GLY A 8 -10.36 7.39 -16.94
C GLY A 8 -11.18 7.37 -15.66
N ALA A 9 -11.96 6.32 -15.45
CA ALA A 9 -12.58 6.07 -14.18
C ALA A 9 -11.41 5.89 -13.21
N ALA A 10 -11.03 6.97 -12.53
CA ALA A 10 -10.14 6.91 -11.40
C ALA A 10 -10.74 5.81 -10.51
N ALA A 11 -9.97 4.77 -10.23
CA ALA A 11 -10.46 3.66 -9.42
C ALA A 11 -10.82 4.19 -8.03
N HIS A 12 -12.08 4.57 -7.82
CA HIS A 12 -12.64 5.12 -6.57
C HIS A 12 -12.83 4.03 -5.51
N HIS A 13 -12.23 2.85 -5.69
CA HIS A 13 -12.51 1.69 -4.85
C HIS A 13 -11.54 1.66 -3.66
N GLY A 14 -11.93 2.42 -2.63
CA GLY A 14 -11.36 2.39 -1.28
C GLY A 14 -10.30 3.44 -0.96
N TRP A 15 -10.41 4.66 -1.49
CA TRP A 15 -9.46 5.76 -1.22
C TRP A 15 -10.09 7.00 -0.55
N SER A 16 -11.39 7.05 -0.34
CA SER A 16 -12.10 8.22 0.23
C SER A 16 -11.60 8.60 1.63
N TRP A 17 -11.14 7.62 2.40
CA TRP A 17 -10.59 7.80 3.74
C TRP A 17 -9.13 8.26 3.76
N ALA A 18 -8.43 8.15 2.62
CA ALA A 18 -7.01 8.48 2.52
C ALA A 18 -6.80 9.90 2.03
N GLU A 19 -5.69 10.51 2.47
CA GLU A 19 -5.20 11.78 1.95
C GLU A 19 -4.79 11.64 0.47
N SER A 20 -4.70 12.77 -0.24
CA SER A 20 -4.27 12.79 -1.63
C SER A 20 -2.74 12.66 -1.78
N GLU A 21 -2.00 13.18 -0.80
CA GLU A 21 -0.54 13.22 -0.83
C GLU A 21 0.06 11.86 -0.42
N GLN A 22 1.13 11.48 -1.11
CA GLN A 22 1.85 10.25 -0.80
C GLN A 22 2.92 10.54 0.24
N MET A 23 3.06 9.62 1.18
CA MET A 23 4.16 9.56 2.11
C MET A 23 4.96 8.27 1.89
N GLU A 24 6.18 8.29 2.39
CA GLU A 24 7.03 7.11 2.52
C GLU A 24 7.04 6.66 3.98
N LEU A 25 6.79 5.37 4.21
CA LEU A 25 6.85 4.73 5.51
C LEU A 25 7.92 3.65 5.51
N ARG A 26 8.87 3.76 6.44
CA ARG A 26 9.96 2.79 6.63
C ARG A 26 9.82 2.15 8.01
N GLY A 27 10.04 0.85 8.09
CA GLY A 27 9.97 0.17 9.37
C GLY A 27 10.13 -1.34 9.28
N THR A 28 9.88 -1.99 10.40
CA THR A 28 10.02 -3.44 10.57
C THR A 28 8.65 -4.10 10.64
N VAL A 29 8.48 -5.18 9.88
CA VAL A 29 7.24 -5.96 9.88
C VAL A 29 7.03 -6.65 11.24
N ARG A 30 5.85 -6.47 11.83
CA ARG A 30 5.40 -7.09 13.08
C ARG A 30 4.31 -8.13 12.85
N GLU A 31 3.52 -7.98 11.79
CA GLU A 31 2.48 -8.93 11.39
C GLU A 31 2.29 -8.87 9.88
N VAL A 32 2.00 -10.02 9.27
CA VAL A 32 1.60 -10.14 7.86
C VAL A 32 0.27 -10.86 7.82
N ARG A 33 -0.73 -10.27 7.17
CA ARG A 33 -2.03 -10.90 6.94
C ARG A 33 -2.32 -10.93 5.45
N ILE A 34 -2.37 -12.12 4.87
CA ILE A 34 -2.75 -12.33 3.47
C ILE A 34 -4.19 -12.86 3.44
N GLY A 35 -5.14 -12.03 3.00
CA GLY A 35 -6.54 -12.42 2.95
C GLY A 35 -7.48 -11.25 2.64
N PRO A 36 -8.79 -11.53 2.48
CA PRO A 36 -9.79 -10.50 2.25
C PRO A 36 -10.07 -9.66 3.52
N PRO A 37 -10.63 -8.44 3.39
CA PRO A 37 -10.90 -7.73 2.13
C PRO A 37 -9.63 -7.17 1.47
N HIS A 38 -8.59 -6.91 2.26
CA HIS A 38 -7.29 -6.42 1.83
C HIS A 38 -6.18 -7.08 2.65
N PRO A 39 -5.11 -7.59 2.01
CA PRO A 39 -3.91 -7.95 2.73
C PRO A 39 -3.32 -6.74 3.47
N THR A 40 -2.76 -6.98 4.65
CA THR A 40 -2.18 -5.93 5.50
C THR A 40 -0.84 -6.36 6.08
N LEU A 41 -0.02 -5.36 6.39
CA LEU A 41 1.17 -5.49 7.23
C LEU A 41 1.01 -4.59 8.44
N ARG A 42 1.37 -5.09 9.64
CA ARG A 42 1.69 -4.19 10.76
C ARG A 42 3.16 -3.85 10.71
N VAL A 43 3.50 -2.58 10.64
CA VAL A 43 4.89 -2.11 10.47
C VAL A 43 5.23 -1.16 11.61
N GLU A 44 6.24 -1.50 12.39
CA GLU A 44 6.78 -0.60 13.40
C GLU A 44 7.80 0.35 12.79
N THR A 45 7.50 1.64 12.89
CA THR A 45 8.40 2.72 12.50
C THR A 45 9.30 3.11 13.69
N ALA A 46 10.46 3.70 13.43
CA ALA A 46 11.40 4.10 14.48
C ALA A 46 10.79 5.14 15.44
N ASP A 47 10.07 6.12 14.89
CA ASP A 47 9.68 7.32 15.65
C ASP A 47 8.17 7.45 15.86
N ASN A 48 7.37 6.68 15.12
CA ASN A 48 5.92 6.90 15.05
C ASN A 48 5.11 5.62 15.30
N GLY A 49 5.68 4.66 16.03
CA GLY A 49 5.01 3.44 16.48
C GLY A 49 4.57 2.52 15.34
N VAL A 50 3.54 1.70 15.62
CA VAL A 50 3.06 0.66 14.70
C VAL A 50 1.95 1.18 13.77
N TRP A 51 2.14 0.97 12.48
CA TRP A 51 1.22 1.34 11.41
C TRP A 51 0.59 0.12 10.76
N THR A 52 -0.66 0.27 10.33
CA THR A 52 -1.31 -0.66 9.42
C THR A 52 -1.05 -0.22 7.98
N VAL A 53 -0.26 -1.00 7.24
CA VAL A 53 -0.04 -0.81 5.81
C VAL A 53 -1.02 -1.73 5.08
N GLU A 54 -2.05 -1.14 4.50
CA GLU A 54 -3.05 -1.83 3.68
C GLU A 54 -2.61 -1.90 2.23
N LEU A 55 -2.71 -3.08 1.62
CA LEU A 55 -2.37 -3.30 0.21
C LEU A 55 -3.63 -3.21 -0.67
N GLY A 56 -3.54 -3.73 -1.89
CA GLY A 56 -4.67 -3.81 -2.80
C GLY A 56 -5.70 -4.85 -2.34
N ASN A 57 -6.68 -5.17 -3.17
CA ASN A 57 -7.45 -6.39 -2.92
C ASN A 57 -6.54 -7.64 -3.09
N PRO A 58 -6.95 -8.85 -2.65
CA PRO A 58 -6.10 -10.04 -2.71
C PRO A 58 -5.59 -10.35 -4.12
N SER A 59 -6.44 -10.24 -5.15
CA SER A 59 -6.05 -10.52 -6.54
C SER A 59 -5.01 -9.53 -7.05
N GLN A 60 -5.19 -8.24 -6.78
CA GLN A 60 -4.27 -7.19 -7.18
C GLN A 60 -2.91 -7.34 -6.47
N THR A 61 -2.94 -7.60 -5.16
CA THR A 61 -1.73 -7.82 -4.36
C THR A 61 -0.95 -9.03 -4.87
N GLN A 62 -1.64 -10.14 -5.17
CA GLN A 62 -1.04 -11.32 -5.76
C GLN A 62 -0.46 -11.06 -7.16
N ARG A 63 -1.17 -10.29 -8.01
CA ARG A 63 -0.68 -9.91 -9.35
C ARG A 63 0.56 -9.03 -9.30
N ALA A 64 0.69 -8.17 -8.28
CA ALA A 64 1.92 -7.42 -8.02
C ALA A 64 3.08 -8.33 -7.55
N GLY A 65 2.80 -9.60 -7.25
CA GLY A 65 3.76 -10.61 -6.82
C GLY A 65 3.93 -10.72 -5.31
N PHE A 66 3.14 -9.99 -4.51
CA PHE A 66 3.16 -10.09 -3.06
C PHE A 66 2.19 -11.18 -2.60
N ALA A 67 2.73 -12.20 -1.94
CA ALA A 67 2.00 -13.37 -1.45
C ALA A 67 2.56 -13.81 -0.09
N GLU A 68 2.02 -14.89 0.45
CA GLU A 68 2.57 -15.52 1.64
C GLU A 68 4.08 -15.81 1.47
N GLY A 69 4.88 -15.49 2.49
CA GLY A 69 6.33 -15.59 2.43
C GLY A 69 7.06 -14.45 1.72
N SER A 70 6.36 -13.52 1.06
CA SER A 70 7.00 -12.33 0.44
C SER A 70 7.56 -11.33 1.46
N ALA A 71 7.03 -11.35 2.67
CA ALA A 71 7.60 -10.70 3.84
C ALA A 71 7.32 -11.57 5.07
N LYS A 72 8.18 -11.45 6.07
CA LYS A 72 8.05 -12.10 7.38
C LYS A 72 8.27 -11.09 8.50
N VAL A 73 7.83 -11.45 9.71
CA VAL A 73 8.11 -10.66 10.91
C VAL A 73 9.62 -10.47 11.06
N GLY A 74 10.04 -9.23 11.31
CA GLY A 74 11.45 -8.83 11.38
C GLY A 74 12.02 -8.26 10.09
N ASP A 75 11.37 -8.43 8.94
CA ASP A 75 11.84 -7.83 7.69
C ASP A 75 11.73 -6.30 7.74
N SER A 76 12.74 -5.63 7.19
CA SER A 76 12.69 -4.19 6.93
C SER A 76 12.00 -3.94 5.60
N ILE A 77 11.07 -2.98 5.58
CA ILE A 77 10.31 -2.61 4.38
C ILE A 77 10.28 -1.10 4.20
N THR A 78 10.01 -0.68 2.97
CA THR A 78 9.61 0.70 2.64
C THR A 78 8.28 0.65 1.87
N ALA A 79 7.27 1.35 2.36
CA ALA A 79 5.98 1.48 1.70
C ALA A 79 5.76 2.92 1.23
N ILE A 80 5.32 3.08 -0.02
CA ILE A 80 4.85 4.36 -0.55
C ILE A 80 3.34 4.30 -0.65
N GLY A 81 2.65 5.35 -0.22
CA GLY A 81 1.19 5.39 -0.32
C GLY A 81 0.57 6.56 0.43
N ASN A 82 -0.74 6.51 0.61
CA ASN A 82 -1.51 7.60 1.19
C ASN A 82 -1.95 7.23 2.60
N ARG A 83 -1.73 8.11 3.58
CA ARG A 83 -2.18 7.93 4.96
C ARG A 83 -3.68 8.18 5.12
N ALA A 84 -4.27 7.70 6.22
CA ALA A 84 -5.61 8.07 6.63
C ALA A 84 -5.73 9.58 6.89
N ARG A 85 -6.88 10.16 6.54
CA ARG A 85 -7.18 11.59 6.81
C ARG A 85 -7.34 11.88 8.28
N GLU A 86 -7.85 10.91 9.04
CA GLU A 86 -7.96 11.04 10.48
C GLU A 86 -6.55 11.11 11.10
N GLY A 87 -6.33 12.10 11.94
CA GLY A 87 -4.98 12.52 12.34
C GLY A 87 -4.25 11.48 13.17
N ASP A 88 -4.98 10.76 14.02
CA ASP A 88 -4.45 9.75 14.94
C ASP A 88 -4.43 8.33 14.34
N GLU A 89 -5.14 8.09 13.23
CA GLU A 89 -5.18 6.78 12.58
C GLU A 89 -3.85 6.48 11.88
N LYS A 90 -3.07 5.58 12.48
CA LYS A 90 -1.81 5.05 11.94
C LYS A 90 -2.06 3.99 10.88
N ARG A 91 -2.71 4.39 9.80
CA ARG A 91 -2.99 3.54 8.64
C ARG A 91 -2.60 4.23 7.36
N MET A 92 -2.13 3.44 6.41
CA MET A 92 -1.90 3.90 5.05
C MET A 92 -2.34 2.86 4.04
N LYS A 93 -2.69 3.31 2.84
CA LYS A 93 -2.90 2.45 1.68
C LYS A 93 -1.70 2.54 0.76
N ALA A 94 -0.98 1.43 0.62
CA ALA A 94 0.25 1.36 -0.16
C ALA A 94 -0.06 1.28 -1.66
N VAL A 95 0.63 2.11 -2.43
CA VAL A 95 0.70 2.01 -3.91
C VAL A 95 1.90 1.17 -4.33
N ARG A 96 2.97 1.16 -3.53
CA ARG A 96 4.20 0.38 -3.74
C ARG A 96 4.74 -0.11 -2.40
N LEU A 97 5.23 -1.34 -2.37
CA LEU A 97 5.94 -1.93 -1.24
C LEU A 97 7.32 -2.41 -1.69
N ARG A 98 8.35 -2.14 -0.91
CA ARG A 98 9.72 -2.60 -1.13
C ARG A 98 10.17 -3.43 0.07
N THR A 99 10.67 -4.61 -0.23
CA THR A 99 11.45 -5.46 0.70
C THR A 99 12.93 -5.35 0.30
N ALA A 100 13.82 -6.04 1.02
CA ALA A 100 15.22 -6.11 0.65
C ALA A 100 15.43 -6.70 -0.76
N ASP A 101 14.62 -7.69 -1.13
CA ASP A 101 14.84 -8.48 -2.35
C ASP A 101 14.01 -7.99 -3.53
N ARG A 102 12.87 -7.33 -3.28
CA ARG A 102 11.88 -7.06 -4.32
C ARG A 102 11.02 -5.83 -4.07
N THR A 103 10.67 -5.16 -5.17
CA THR A 103 9.64 -4.13 -5.24
C THR A 103 8.33 -4.72 -5.78
N TYR A 104 7.22 -4.33 -5.16
CA TYR A 104 5.85 -4.73 -5.50
C TYR A 104 5.02 -3.49 -5.79
N ASP A 105 4.67 -3.30 -7.07
CA ASP A 105 3.85 -2.18 -7.51
C ASP A 105 2.38 -2.59 -7.49
N ILE A 106 1.69 -2.25 -6.40
CA ILE A 106 0.32 -2.66 -6.13
C ILE A 106 -0.67 -1.84 -6.98
N TYR A 107 -0.43 -0.54 -7.09
CA TYR A 107 -1.18 0.40 -7.92
C TYR A 107 -0.20 1.19 -8.81
N PRO A 108 0.39 0.57 -9.85
CA PRO A 108 1.41 1.20 -10.70
C PRO A 108 0.98 2.56 -11.24
N GLU A 109 -0.30 2.69 -11.61
CA GLU A 109 -0.90 3.90 -12.16
C GLU A 109 -0.99 5.08 -11.16
N ARG A 110 -0.80 4.81 -9.87
CA ARG A 110 -0.86 5.84 -8.81
C ARG A 110 0.51 6.28 -8.33
N ILE A 111 1.59 5.63 -8.72
CA ILE A 111 2.93 5.91 -8.17
C ILE A 111 3.40 7.31 -8.62
N ARG A 112 3.73 8.16 -7.65
CA ARG A 112 4.21 9.53 -7.90
C ARG A 112 5.67 9.65 -7.46
N GLY A 113 6.59 9.45 -8.40
CA GLY A 113 8.04 9.45 -8.14
C GLY A 113 8.68 8.07 -8.28
N ASN A 114 10.00 8.04 -8.42
CA ASN A 114 10.78 6.82 -8.71
C ASN A 114 11.29 6.16 -7.43
#